data_AF-A0A0K1E751-F1
#
_entry.id   AF-A0A0K1E751-F1
#
_cell.length_a   1.000
_cell.length_b   1.000
_cell.length_c   1.000
_cell.angle_alpha   90.00
_cell.angle_beta   90.00
_cell.angle_gamma   90.00
#
_symmetry.space_group_name_H-M   'P 1'
#
loop_
_entity.id
_entity.type
_entity.pdbx_description
1 polymer ?
#
loop_
_entity_poly.entity_id
_entity_poly.type
_entity_poly.pdbx_seq_one_letter_code
_entity_poly.pdbx_strand_id
1 'polypeptide(L)'
;MRLAATAIAVFVTMSAALGCAATPGEGARVPEDVKQANAAGKPERLLERGLAFANAQDYTRAEQYLSAALTAGAPADRVLPALIRACVAENRFRAALTYAEPHLTKTPQDHHLRFVVASLHASVGDTVAALEHLEQITRSRPDYAEVRYAMGVLFRDELQDPGRADEQFREYLRLDPRGPHAEEARGGLLKVITPFQPGSQGRQDGSGGSGGDERGISAGSPMRTLREQPSSLGAAPPLGGEGGAAQEGRPVRVEPPPLNPVQGDGVRDTLGPPPQ
;
A
#
# COMPACT_ATOMS: atom_id res chain seq x y z
N MET A 1 -73.53 -51.65 -29.13
CA MET A 1 -72.76 -51.20 -30.32
C MET A 1 -71.87 -50.04 -29.83
N ARG A 2 -70.56 -50.25 -29.57
CA ARG A 2 -69.41 -49.88 -30.45
C ARG A 2 -69.60 -48.46 -31.04
N LEU A 3 -68.75 -47.43 -30.88
CA LEU A 3 -67.28 -47.30 -30.75
C LEU A 3 -66.94 -45.94 -30.07
N ALA A 4 -65.96 -45.92 -29.15
CA ALA A 4 -64.63 -45.29 -29.26
C ALA A 4 -64.59 -43.74 -29.36
N ALA A 5 -64.28 -43.09 -28.23
CA ALA A 5 -63.77 -41.71 -28.18
C ALA A 5 -62.44 -41.73 -27.43
N THR A 6 -61.34 -41.70 -28.18
CA THR A 6 -59.97 -41.51 -27.70
C THR A 6 -59.76 -40.04 -27.33
N ALA A 7 -59.70 -39.75 -26.03
CA ALA A 7 -59.21 -38.46 -25.51
C ALA A 7 -57.71 -38.60 -25.19
N ILE A 8 -56.89 -37.87 -25.94
CA ILE A 8 -55.44 -37.79 -25.75
C ILE A 8 -55.17 -36.92 -24.53
N ALA A 9 -54.73 -37.52 -23.42
CA ALA A 9 -54.25 -36.82 -22.24
C ALA A 9 -52.84 -36.29 -22.52
N VAL A 10 -52.70 -34.98 -22.70
CA VAL A 10 -51.41 -34.29 -22.77
C VAL A 10 -50.86 -34.16 -21.36
N PHE A 11 -49.89 -35.00 -21.02
CA PHE A 11 -49.13 -34.92 -19.78
C PHE A 11 -48.18 -33.72 -19.85
N VAL A 12 -48.51 -32.66 -19.11
CA VAL A 12 -47.62 -31.51 -18.88
C VAL A 12 -46.52 -31.97 -17.93
N THR A 13 -45.35 -32.32 -18.47
CA THR A 13 -44.15 -32.57 -17.67
C THR A 13 -43.54 -31.23 -17.25
N MET A 14 -43.79 -30.88 -15.98
CA MET A 14 -43.21 -29.76 -15.26
C MET A 14 -41.70 -29.99 -15.09
N SER A 15 -40.90 -29.48 -16.03
CA SER A 15 -39.44 -29.48 -15.94
C SER A 15 -39.01 -28.61 -14.77
N ALA A 16 -38.49 -29.26 -13.72
CA ALA A 16 -37.85 -28.62 -12.59
C ALA A 16 -36.59 -27.88 -13.07
N ALA A 17 -36.69 -26.58 -13.28
CA ALA A 17 -35.53 -25.70 -13.31
C ALA A 17 -34.97 -25.67 -11.89
N LEU A 18 -33.82 -26.34 -11.68
CA LEU A 18 -32.97 -26.11 -10.52
C LEU A 18 -32.53 -24.65 -10.57
N GLY A 19 -33.28 -23.81 -9.86
CA GLY A 19 -32.87 -22.45 -9.58
C GLY A 19 -31.59 -22.48 -8.78
N CYS A 20 -30.55 -21.83 -9.29
CA CYS A 20 -29.39 -21.43 -8.51
C CYS A 20 -29.90 -20.61 -7.32
N ALA A 21 -30.00 -21.24 -6.16
CA ALA A 21 -30.16 -20.54 -4.90
C ALA A 21 -28.85 -19.80 -4.63
N ALA A 22 -28.75 -18.57 -5.12
CA ALA A 22 -27.85 -17.58 -4.54
C ALA A 22 -28.31 -17.38 -3.09
N THR A 23 -27.64 -18.04 -2.15
CA THR A 23 -27.82 -17.78 -0.72
C THR A 23 -27.52 -16.29 -0.50
N PRO A 24 -28.48 -15.50 0.01
CA PRO A 24 -28.22 -14.12 0.38
C PRO A 24 -27.06 -14.13 1.38
N GLY A 25 -26.04 -13.33 1.10
CA GLY A 25 -24.92 -13.13 2.02
C GLY A 25 -25.48 -12.86 3.42
N GLU A 26 -25.18 -13.78 4.34
CA GLU A 26 -25.54 -13.68 5.74
C GLU A 26 -24.81 -12.46 6.30
N GLY A 27 -25.47 -11.30 6.22
CA GLY A 27 -24.96 -10.05 6.77
C GLY A 27 -24.55 -10.30 8.20
N ALA A 28 -23.26 -10.11 8.46
CA ALA A 28 -22.52 -10.36 9.70
C ALA A 28 -23.43 -10.39 10.95
N ARG A 29 -24.05 -11.54 11.24
CA ARG A 29 -24.70 -11.74 12.53
C ARG A 29 -23.57 -11.79 13.53
N VAL A 30 -23.51 -10.76 14.38
CA VAL A 30 -22.62 -10.75 15.54
C VAL A 30 -22.92 -12.02 16.34
N PRO A 31 -21.95 -12.93 16.49
CA PRO A 31 -22.18 -14.20 17.19
C PRO A 31 -22.76 -13.96 18.59
N GLU A 32 -23.70 -14.81 19.01
CA GLU A 32 -24.35 -14.64 20.33
C GLU A 32 -23.34 -14.63 21.47
N ASP A 33 -22.24 -15.34 21.32
CA ASP A 33 -21.16 -15.35 22.30
C ASP A 33 -20.31 -14.07 22.31
N VAL A 34 -20.21 -13.34 21.18
CA VAL A 34 -19.71 -11.94 21.17
C VAL A 34 -20.66 -11.03 21.94
N LYS A 35 -21.98 -11.17 21.74
CA LYS A 35 -22.98 -10.37 22.48
C LYS A 35 -22.94 -10.66 23.98
N GLN A 36 -22.86 -11.92 24.37
CA GLN A 36 -22.76 -12.34 25.77
C GLN A 36 -21.46 -11.87 26.41
N ALA A 37 -20.32 -11.97 25.70
CA ALA A 37 -19.04 -11.52 26.22
C ALA A 37 -18.96 -9.98 26.32
N ASN A 38 -19.58 -9.26 25.38
CA ASN A 38 -19.76 -7.80 25.46
C ASN A 38 -20.66 -7.43 26.66
N ALA A 39 -21.78 -8.12 26.85
CA ALA A 39 -22.69 -7.90 27.99
C ALA A 39 -22.03 -8.22 29.33
N ALA A 40 -21.10 -9.17 29.36
CA ALA A 40 -20.32 -9.49 30.55
C ALA A 40 -19.21 -8.48 30.85
N GLY A 41 -18.94 -7.51 29.95
CA GLY A 41 -17.96 -6.45 30.15
C GLY A 41 -16.52 -6.95 30.31
N LYS A 42 -16.15 -8.05 29.64
CA LYS A 42 -14.80 -8.65 29.75
C LYS A 42 -14.02 -8.49 28.43
N PRO A 43 -13.41 -7.31 28.18
CA PRO A 43 -12.63 -7.06 26.97
C PRO A 43 -11.50 -8.09 26.77
N GLU A 44 -10.92 -8.61 27.84
CA GLU A 44 -9.84 -9.61 27.81
C GLU A 44 -10.33 -10.94 27.21
N ARG A 45 -11.53 -11.40 27.56
CA ARG A 45 -12.08 -12.66 27.01
C ARG A 45 -12.41 -12.55 25.53
N LEU A 46 -12.88 -11.38 25.10
CA LEU A 46 -13.12 -11.11 23.68
C LEU A 46 -11.80 -11.10 22.92
N LEU A 47 -10.77 -10.48 23.49
CA LEU A 47 -9.41 -10.48 22.93
C LEU A 47 -8.86 -11.89 22.82
N GLU A 48 -8.90 -12.69 23.89
CA GLU A 48 -8.43 -14.09 23.87
C GLU A 48 -9.10 -14.91 22.77
N ARG A 49 -10.43 -14.83 22.64
CA ARG A 49 -11.16 -15.55 21.59
C ARG A 49 -10.82 -15.03 20.20
N GLY A 50 -10.71 -13.71 20.04
CA GLY A 50 -10.31 -13.09 18.78
C GLY A 50 -8.91 -13.53 18.32
N LEU A 51 -7.96 -13.60 19.25
CA LEU A 51 -6.61 -14.10 18.99
C LEU A 51 -6.61 -15.59 18.67
N ALA A 52 -7.42 -16.40 19.36
CA ALA A 52 -7.56 -17.82 19.07
C ALA A 52 -8.06 -18.06 17.64
N PHE A 53 -9.09 -17.30 17.20
CA PHE A 53 -9.56 -17.38 15.82
C PHE A 53 -8.52 -16.86 14.81
N ALA A 54 -7.79 -15.80 15.13
CA ALA A 54 -6.72 -15.29 14.27
C ALA A 54 -5.61 -16.33 14.07
N ASN A 55 -5.25 -17.08 15.11
CA ASN A 55 -4.27 -18.16 15.05
C ASN A 55 -4.79 -19.38 14.29
N ALA A 56 -6.10 -19.64 14.37
CA ALA A 56 -6.79 -20.64 13.56
C ALA A 56 -7.02 -20.20 12.10
N GLN A 57 -6.55 -19.00 11.72
CA GLN A 57 -6.75 -18.37 10.41
C GLN A 57 -8.22 -18.15 10.04
N ASP A 58 -9.12 -18.17 11.03
CA ASP A 58 -10.50 -17.76 10.85
C ASP A 58 -10.60 -16.25 11.04
N TYR A 59 -10.17 -15.53 10.00
CA TYR A 59 -10.04 -14.07 10.07
C TYR A 59 -11.38 -13.36 10.16
N THR A 60 -12.45 -13.95 9.61
CA THR A 60 -13.81 -13.41 9.74
C THR A 60 -14.27 -13.41 11.19
N ARG A 61 -14.16 -14.54 11.92
CA ARG A 61 -14.49 -14.56 13.35
C ARG A 61 -13.49 -13.73 14.16
N ALA A 62 -12.20 -13.79 13.83
CA ALA A 62 -11.19 -13.00 14.51
C ALA A 62 -11.54 -11.49 14.49
N GLU A 63 -11.89 -10.94 13.33
CA GLU A 63 -12.28 -9.54 13.20
C GLU A 63 -13.48 -9.18 14.09
N GLN A 64 -14.51 -10.03 14.13
CA GLN A 64 -15.70 -9.80 14.97
C GLN A 64 -15.35 -9.72 16.45
N TYR A 65 -14.56 -10.66 16.95
CA TYR A 65 -14.16 -10.69 18.35
C TYR A 65 -13.17 -9.58 18.72
N LEU A 66 -12.20 -9.31 17.85
CA LEU A 66 -11.18 -8.30 18.09
C LEU A 66 -11.77 -6.88 18.02
N SER A 67 -12.65 -6.60 17.06
CA SER A 67 -13.35 -5.30 17.00
C SER A 67 -14.29 -5.10 18.20
N ALA A 68 -14.96 -6.15 18.66
CA ALA A 68 -15.74 -6.12 19.88
C ALA A 68 -14.85 -5.88 21.13
N ALA A 69 -13.71 -6.55 21.23
CA ALA A 69 -12.74 -6.33 22.31
C ALA A 69 -12.26 -4.87 22.34
N LEU A 70 -11.89 -4.32 21.18
CA LEU A 70 -11.47 -2.93 21.03
C LEU A 70 -12.56 -1.95 21.49
N THR A 71 -13.81 -2.22 21.08
CA THR A 71 -14.98 -1.42 21.48
C THR A 71 -15.27 -1.51 22.98
N ALA A 72 -15.02 -2.69 23.58
CA ALA A 72 -15.16 -2.92 25.02
C ALA A 72 -14.00 -2.35 25.85
N GLY A 73 -13.02 -1.69 25.23
CA GLY A 73 -11.90 -1.05 25.94
C GLY A 73 -10.66 -1.92 26.11
N ALA A 74 -10.53 -3.04 25.38
CA ALA A 74 -9.29 -3.80 25.36
C ALA A 74 -8.12 -2.92 24.87
N PRO A 75 -6.90 -3.15 25.40
CA PRO A 75 -5.71 -2.38 25.02
C PRO A 75 -5.44 -2.46 23.50
N ALA A 76 -5.41 -1.30 22.85
CA ALA A 76 -5.33 -1.21 21.39
C ALA A 76 -4.02 -1.76 20.82
N ASP A 77 -2.91 -1.61 21.55
CA ASP A 77 -1.60 -2.18 21.22
C ASP A 77 -1.61 -3.71 21.14
N ARG A 78 -2.51 -4.36 21.88
CA ARG A 78 -2.72 -5.81 21.85
C ARG A 78 -3.67 -6.26 20.75
N VAL A 79 -4.72 -5.46 20.50
CA VAL A 79 -5.81 -5.82 19.60
C VAL A 79 -5.48 -5.49 18.14
N LEU A 80 -4.99 -4.28 17.87
CA LEU A 80 -4.79 -3.74 16.51
C LEU A 80 -3.88 -4.61 15.64
N PRO A 81 -2.73 -5.12 16.12
CA PRO A 81 -1.87 -5.98 15.30
C PRO A 81 -2.60 -7.22 14.76
N ALA A 82 -3.44 -7.86 15.57
CA ALA A 82 -4.19 -9.03 15.16
C ALA A 82 -5.38 -8.66 14.27
N LEU A 83 -6.07 -7.57 14.59
CA LEU A 83 -7.24 -7.09 13.84
C LEU A 83 -6.85 -6.64 12.43
N ILE A 84 -5.80 -5.84 12.29
CA ILE A 84 -5.28 -5.38 11.00
C ILE A 84 -4.81 -6.59 10.18
N ARG A 85 -4.09 -7.54 10.79
CA ARG A 85 -3.67 -8.77 10.09
C ARG A 85 -4.86 -9.58 9.56
N ALA A 86 -5.93 -9.72 10.35
CA ALA A 86 -7.14 -10.41 9.93
C ALA A 86 -7.80 -9.69 8.73
N CYS A 87 -7.95 -8.37 8.80
CA CYS A 87 -8.50 -7.59 7.69
C CYS A 87 -7.63 -7.67 6.42
N VAL A 88 -6.29 -7.58 6.56
CA VAL A 88 -5.34 -7.68 5.44
C VAL A 88 -5.39 -9.06 4.79
N ALA A 89 -5.49 -10.13 5.57
CA ALA A 89 -5.59 -11.50 5.04
C ALA A 89 -6.85 -11.72 4.19
N GLU A 90 -7.94 -11.03 4.54
CA GLU A 90 -9.21 -11.03 3.80
C GLU A 90 -9.28 -9.92 2.73
N ASN A 91 -8.18 -9.22 2.45
CA ASN A 91 -8.10 -8.11 1.49
C ASN A 91 -9.04 -6.92 1.83
N ARG A 92 -9.46 -6.80 3.10
CA ARG A 92 -10.37 -5.76 3.62
C ARG A 92 -9.58 -4.53 4.12
N PHE A 93 -8.77 -3.93 3.27
CA PHE A 93 -7.88 -2.81 3.65
C PHE A 93 -8.62 -1.58 4.17
N ARG A 94 -9.78 -1.23 3.60
CA ARG A 94 -10.61 -0.12 4.09
C ARG A 94 -11.13 -0.34 5.52
N ALA A 95 -11.44 -1.59 5.88
CA ALA A 95 -11.81 -1.93 7.24
C ALA A 95 -10.61 -1.77 8.19
N ALA A 96 -9.43 -2.22 7.76
CA ALA A 96 -8.20 -2.02 8.52
C ALA A 96 -7.91 -0.53 8.79
N LEU A 97 -8.08 0.36 7.79
CA LEU A 97 -7.96 1.81 7.95
C LEU A 97 -8.96 2.36 8.98
N THR A 98 -10.21 1.91 8.92
CA THR A 98 -11.26 2.30 9.88
C THR A 98 -10.86 1.99 11.34
N TYR A 99 -10.12 0.90 11.57
CA TYR A 99 -9.60 0.57 12.90
C TYR A 99 -8.30 1.31 13.24
N ALA A 100 -7.40 1.51 12.28
CA ALA A 100 -6.05 2.03 12.52
C ALA A 100 -5.97 3.57 12.66
N GLU A 101 -6.64 4.33 11.78
CA GLU A 101 -6.54 5.80 11.72
C GLU A 101 -6.96 6.51 13.03
N PRO A 102 -8.05 6.11 13.71
CA PRO A 102 -8.43 6.75 14.98
C PRO A 102 -7.37 6.56 16.07
N HIS A 103 -6.61 5.47 16.00
CA HIS A 103 -5.54 5.16 16.94
C HIS A 103 -4.29 5.97 16.61
N LEU A 104 -3.91 6.05 15.34
CA LEU A 104 -2.81 6.92 14.90
C LEU A 104 -3.05 8.39 15.26
N THR A 105 -4.30 8.85 15.22
CA THR A 105 -4.67 10.21 15.65
C THR A 105 -4.38 10.44 17.14
N LYS A 106 -4.56 9.42 17.99
CA LYS A 106 -4.25 9.48 19.43
C LYS A 106 -2.76 9.28 19.71
N THR A 107 -2.05 8.57 18.85
CA THR A 107 -0.61 8.27 18.97
C THR A 107 0.17 8.78 17.75
N PRO A 108 0.23 10.11 17.51
CA PRO A 108 0.80 10.66 16.29
C PRO A 108 2.30 10.37 16.09
N GLN A 109 3.01 10.01 17.17
CA GLN A 109 4.43 9.64 17.16
C GLN A 109 4.68 8.14 16.97
N ASP A 110 3.62 7.34 16.82
CA ASP A 110 3.76 5.93 16.48
C ASP A 110 4.10 5.76 15.00
N HIS A 111 5.41 5.80 14.70
CA HIS A 111 5.91 5.66 13.33
C HIS A 111 5.64 4.29 12.74
N HIS A 112 5.55 3.23 13.57
CA HIS A 112 5.23 1.89 13.10
C HIS A 112 3.77 1.82 12.65
N LEU A 113 2.83 2.29 13.48
CA LEU A 113 1.41 2.38 13.11
C LEU A 113 1.20 3.31 11.91
N ARG A 114 1.92 4.43 11.84
CA ARG A 114 1.89 5.32 10.68
C ARG A 114 2.33 4.62 9.40
N PHE A 115 3.36 3.77 9.48
CA PHE A 115 3.83 3.01 8.32
C PHE A 115 2.82 1.94 7.89
N VAL A 116 2.16 1.29 8.85
CA VAL A 116 1.04 0.37 8.58
C VAL A 116 -0.10 1.11 7.87
N VAL A 117 -0.53 2.28 8.38
CA VAL A 117 -1.57 3.10 7.76
C VAL A 117 -1.18 3.52 6.34
N ALA A 118 0.07 3.97 6.12
CA ALA A 118 0.57 4.29 4.79
C ALA A 118 0.48 3.10 3.82
N SER A 119 0.86 1.91 4.28
CA SER A 119 0.81 0.67 3.48
C SER A 119 -0.64 0.27 3.16
N LEU A 120 -1.58 0.51 4.08
CA LEU A 120 -3.01 0.30 3.87
C LEU A 120 -3.60 1.29 2.86
N HIS A 121 -3.20 2.57 2.90
CA HIS A 121 -3.57 3.55 1.87
C HIS A 121 -3.07 3.16 0.49
N ALA A 122 -1.80 2.74 0.38
CA ALA A 122 -1.25 2.20 -0.86
C ALA A 122 -2.08 0.99 -1.37
N SER A 123 -2.45 0.08 -0.48
CA SER A 123 -3.24 -1.10 -0.81
C SER A 123 -4.68 -0.80 -1.27
N VAL A 124 -5.22 0.40 -0.99
CA VAL A 124 -6.52 0.86 -1.53
C VAL A 124 -6.39 1.80 -2.73
N GLY A 125 -5.16 1.99 -3.24
CA GLY A 125 -4.86 2.88 -4.36
C GLY A 125 -4.79 4.37 -3.99
N ASP A 126 -4.80 4.70 -2.69
CA ASP A 126 -4.64 6.08 -2.21
C ASP A 126 -3.16 6.43 -2.05
N THR A 127 -2.47 6.50 -3.19
CA THR A 127 -1.02 6.74 -3.25
C THR A 127 -0.63 8.10 -2.66
N VAL A 128 -1.51 9.10 -2.72
CA VAL A 128 -1.27 10.44 -2.15
C VAL A 128 -1.22 10.36 -0.62
N ALA A 129 -2.25 9.80 0.02
CA ALA A 129 -2.27 9.66 1.48
C ALA A 129 -1.12 8.75 1.97
N ALA A 130 -0.82 7.69 1.22
CA ALA A 130 0.32 6.81 1.52
C ALA A 130 1.64 7.61 1.58
N LEU A 131 1.96 8.38 0.55
CA LEU A 131 3.18 9.18 0.51
C LEU A 131 3.21 10.27 1.59
N GLU A 132 2.09 10.93 1.87
CA GLU A 132 2.02 11.92 2.96
C GLU A 132 2.38 11.32 4.32
N HIS A 133 1.90 10.10 4.61
CA HIS A 133 2.26 9.39 5.84
C HIS A 133 3.72 8.95 5.86
N LEU A 134 4.26 8.41 4.76
CA LEU A 134 5.67 8.02 4.66
C LEU A 134 6.60 9.23 4.81
N GLU A 135 6.27 10.36 4.19
CA GLU A 135 7.04 11.60 4.31
C GLU A 135 7.11 12.09 5.76
N GLN A 136 5.98 12.03 6.49
CA GLN A 136 5.96 12.38 7.92
C GLN A 136 6.91 11.49 8.74
N ILE A 137 7.03 10.21 8.38
CA ILE A 137 8.01 9.32 9.01
C ILE A 137 9.43 9.75 8.63
N THR A 138 9.74 10.00 7.36
CA THR A 138 11.11 10.40 6.96
C THR A 138 11.58 11.71 7.59
N ARG A 139 10.66 12.66 7.89
CA ARG A 139 10.99 13.92 8.58
C ARG A 139 11.43 13.70 10.03
N SER A 140 10.87 12.70 10.70
CA SER A 140 11.13 12.39 12.12
C SER A 140 12.18 11.30 12.31
N ARG A 141 12.21 10.33 11.39
CA ARG A 141 13.13 9.19 11.33
C ARG A 141 13.75 9.09 9.94
N PRO A 142 14.75 9.93 9.63
CA PRO A 142 15.44 9.86 8.34
C PRO A 142 16.25 8.57 8.16
N ASP A 143 16.47 7.81 9.23
CA ASP A 143 17.17 6.54 9.31
C ASP A 143 16.26 5.31 9.04
N TYR A 144 14.95 5.50 8.87
CA TYR A 144 14.00 4.40 8.67
C TYR A 144 14.07 3.86 7.23
N ALA A 145 14.97 2.91 7.00
CA ALA A 145 15.27 2.37 5.67
C ALA A 145 14.02 1.84 4.95
N GLU A 146 13.19 1.04 5.62
CA GLU A 146 11.99 0.41 5.03
C GLU A 146 11.01 1.44 4.44
N VAL A 147 10.94 2.64 5.03
CA VAL A 147 10.11 3.73 4.52
C VAL A 147 10.64 4.26 3.19
N ARG A 148 11.97 4.39 3.04
CA ARG A 148 12.61 4.78 1.76
C ARG A 148 12.29 3.76 0.69
N TYR A 149 12.42 2.47 1.02
CA TYR A 149 12.06 1.40 0.10
C TYR A 149 10.59 1.48 -0.34
N ALA A 150 9.65 1.62 0.61
CA ALA A 150 8.22 1.75 0.31
C ALA A 150 7.90 2.96 -0.59
N MET A 151 8.52 4.12 -0.33
CA MET A 151 8.38 5.29 -1.21
C MET A 151 8.92 5.01 -2.61
N GLY A 152 10.06 4.32 -2.73
CA GLY A 152 10.63 3.91 -4.02
C GLY A 152 9.71 3.02 -4.83
N VAL A 153 9.07 2.03 -4.19
CA VAL A 153 8.06 1.17 -4.81
C VAL A 153 6.86 1.97 -5.31
N LEU A 154 6.33 2.90 -4.51
CA LEU A 154 5.22 3.76 -4.94
C LEU A 154 5.59 4.67 -6.12
N PHE A 155 6.80 5.25 -6.12
CA PHE A 155 7.25 6.04 -7.27
C PHE A 155 7.40 5.19 -8.53
N ARG A 156 7.95 3.98 -8.40
CA ARG A 156 8.17 3.07 -9.52
C ARG A 156 6.85 2.57 -10.10
N ASP A 157 5.95 2.07 -9.26
CA ASP A 157 4.83 1.24 -9.71
C ASP A 157 3.52 2.04 -9.84
N GLU A 158 3.26 3.01 -8.96
CA GLU A 158 1.99 3.76 -8.97
C GLU A 158 2.13 5.10 -9.71
N LEU A 159 3.22 5.82 -9.46
CA LEU A 159 3.46 7.13 -10.08
C LEU A 159 4.26 7.08 -11.38
N GLN A 160 4.85 5.94 -11.71
CA GLN A 160 5.67 5.75 -12.91
C GLN A 160 6.78 6.81 -13.05
N ASP A 161 7.37 7.21 -11.91
CA ASP A 161 8.45 8.20 -11.79
C ASP A 161 9.76 7.48 -11.43
N PRO A 162 10.50 6.97 -12.43
CA PRO A 162 11.72 6.22 -12.18
C PRO A 162 12.84 7.08 -11.59
N GLY A 163 12.80 8.41 -11.76
CA GLY A 163 13.79 9.32 -11.20
C GLY A 163 13.67 9.41 -9.68
N ARG A 164 12.46 9.66 -9.18
CA ARG A 164 12.19 9.65 -7.73
C ARG A 164 12.33 8.27 -7.13
N ALA A 165 11.96 7.22 -7.86
CA ALA A 165 12.17 5.85 -7.42
C ALA A 165 13.67 5.54 -7.20
N ASP A 166 14.54 5.90 -8.16
CA ASP A 166 16.00 5.74 -8.04
C ASP A 166 16.56 6.47 -6.83
N GLU A 167 16.12 7.71 -6.57
CA GLU A 167 16.53 8.48 -5.39
C GLU A 167 16.20 7.72 -4.09
N GLN A 168 14.97 7.23 -3.95
CA GLN A 168 14.55 6.54 -2.74
C GLN A 168 15.24 5.18 -2.57
N PHE A 169 15.43 4.40 -3.65
CA PHE A 169 16.14 3.13 -3.58
C PHE A 169 17.62 3.30 -3.25
N ARG A 170 18.29 4.35 -3.76
CA ARG A 170 19.67 4.68 -3.37
C ARG A 170 19.77 5.00 -1.90
N GLU A 171 18.83 5.78 -1.36
CA GLU A 171 18.84 6.14 0.05
C GLU A 171 18.53 4.93 0.95
N TYR A 172 17.61 4.06 0.54
CA TYR A 172 17.42 2.76 1.18
C TYR A 172 18.71 1.94 1.23
N LEU A 173 19.39 1.76 0.09
CA LEU A 173 20.64 1.00 0.00
C LEU A 173 21.80 1.67 0.75
N ARG A 174 21.75 2.98 0.99
CA ARG A 174 22.72 3.70 1.84
C ARG A 174 22.48 3.38 3.32
N LEU A 175 21.22 3.33 3.75
CA LEU A 175 20.83 3.05 5.13
C LEU A 175 20.97 1.56 5.48
N ASP A 176 20.52 0.68 4.59
CA ASP A 176 20.58 -0.77 4.76
C ASP A 176 21.06 -1.49 3.48
N PRO A 177 22.38 -1.53 3.23
CA PRO A 177 22.95 -2.11 2.01
C PRO A 177 22.74 -3.62 1.84
N ARG A 178 22.35 -4.31 2.91
CA ARG A 178 22.13 -5.78 2.98
C ARG A 178 20.74 -6.12 3.52
N GLY A 179 19.82 -5.16 3.48
CA GLY A 179 18.47 -5.32 3.98
C GLY A 179 17.64 -6.32 3.20
N PRO A 180 16.44 -6.66 3.70
CA PRO A 180 15.54 -7.64 3.08
C PRO A 180 15.20 -7.32 1.62
N HIS A 181 15.19 -6.04 1.25
CA HIS A 181 14.84 -5.57 -0.09
C HIS A 181 16.05 -5.07 -0.88
N ALA A 182 17.30 -5.32 -0.43
CA ALA A 182 18.49 -4.77 -1.06
C ALA A 182 18.65 -5.21 -2.52
N GLU A 183 18.37 -6.47 -2.84
CA GLU A 183 18.45 -6.98 -4.21
C GLU A 183 17.38 -6.37 -5.12
N GLU A 184 16.14 -6.22 -4.63
CA GLU A 184 15.08 -5.56 -5.39
C GLU A 184 15.39 -4.09 -5.62
N ALA A 185 15.84 -3.37 -4.58
CA ALA A 185 16.20 -1.97 -4.68
C ALA A 185 17.37 -1.76 -5.67
N ARG A 186 18.37 -2.65 -5.70
CA ARG A 186 19.46 -2.62 -6.68
C ARG A 186 18.94 -2.82 -8.11
N GLY A 187 18.01 -3.77 -8.29
CA GLY A 187 17.37 -4.01 -9.58
C GLY A 187 16.53 -2.83 -10.08
N GLY A 188 15.98 -2.03 -9.16
CA GLY A 188 15.20 -0.84 -9.45
C GLY A 188 16.02 0.43 -9.75
N LEU A 189 17.36 0.40 -9.61
CA LEU A 189 18.18 1.57 -9.87
C LEU A 189 18.27 1.89 -11.37
N LEU A 190 18.24 3.19 -11.68
CA LEU A 190 18.53 3.66 -13.02
C LEU A 190 20.02 3.45 -13.32
N LYS A 191 20.30 2.84 -14.49
CA LYS A 191 21.67 2.74 -15.00
C LYS A 191 22.18 4.15 -15.21
N VAL A 192 23.24 4.52 -14.48
CA VAL A 192 23.98 5.74 -14.77
C VAL A 192 24.62 5.54 -16.13
N ILE A 193 24.00 6.10 -17.17
CA ILE A 193 24.69 6.28 -18.45
C ILE A 193 25.75 7.33 -18.16
N THR A 194 26.96 6.87 -17.85
CA THR A 194 28.11 7.76 -17.80
C THR A 194 28.19 8.40 -19.18
N PRO A 195 28.09 9.73 -19.32
CA PRO A 195 28.23 10.36 -20.62
C PRO A 195 29.56 9.89 -21.20
N PHE A 196 29.52 9.34 -22.41
CA PHE A 196 30.72 9.00 -23.16
C PHE A 196 31.60 10.24 -23.16
N GLN A 197 32.72 10.18 -22.44
CA GLN A 197 33.78 11.15 -22.57
C GLN A 197 34.53 10.71 -23.83
N PRO A 198 34.33 11.35 -25.01
CA PRO A 198 35.21 11.09 -26.13
C PRO A 198 36.62 11.34 -25.65
N GLY A 199 37.43 10.27 -25.66
CA GLY A 199 38.81 10.34 -25.20
C GLY A 199 39.50 11.51 -25.87
N SER A 200 40.32 12.21 -25.10
CA SER A 200 41.39 13.06 -25.60
C SER A 200 42.31 12.22 -26.49
N GLN A 201 41.87 12.01 -27.74
CA GLN A 201 42.69 11.41 -28.77
C GLN A 201 43.85 12.37 -29.05
N GLY A 202 45.00 11.96 -28.56
CA GLY A 202 46.26 12.02 -29.28
C GLY A 202 46.56 13.37 -29.93
N ARG A 203 47.19 14.25 -29.15
CA ARG A 203 48.14 15.21 -29.69
C ARG A 203 49.15 14.43 -30.55
N GLN A 204 49.03 14.51 -31.88
CA GLN A 204 50.14 14.23 -32.78
C GLN A 204 50.77 15.57 -33.12
N ASP A 205 51.91 15.79 -32.49
CA ASP A 205 52.87 16.80 -32.90
C ASP A 205 53.33 16.45 -34.32
N GLY A 206 53.03 17.34 -35.28
CA GLY A 206 53.36 17.18 -36.69
C GLY A 206 53.69 18.54 -37.27
N SER A 207 54.94 18.96 -37.08
CA SER A 207 55.57 20.16 -37.58
C SER A 207 55.62 20.26 -39.11
N GLY A 208 55.41 21.49 -39.62
CA GLY A 208 55.75 21.95 -40.98
C GLY A 208 54.52 22.46 -41.73
N GLY A 209 54.40 23.70 -42.21
CA GLY A 209 55.33 24.80 -42.37
C GLY A 209 54.82 25.71 -43.50
N SER A 210 54.74 27.01 -43.23
CA SER A 210 54.88 28.15 -44.17
C SER A 210 53.74 28.55 -45.13
N GLY A 211 53.54 29.88 -45.21
CA GLY A 211 52.78 30.64 -46.21
C GLY A 211 51.36 30.97 -45.75
N GLY A 212 51.03 32.16 -45.22
CA GLY A 212 51.38 33.50 -45.69
C GLY A 212 50.12 34.12 -46.30
N ASP A 213 49.46 35.03 -45.58
CA ASP A 213 49.09 36.36 -46.08
C ASP A 213 48.08 37.07 -45.17
N GLU A 214 48.42 38.33 -44.92
CA GLU A 214 47.77 39.30 -44.05
C GLU A 214 46.57 39.98 -44.73
N ARG A 215 45.66 40.48 -43.87
CA ARG A 215 44.79 41.67 -43.95
C ARG A 215 43.47 41.28 -43.25
N GLY A 216 43.16 41.77 -42.05
CA GLY A 216 43.18 43.16 -41.60
C GLY A 216 41.72 43.57 -41.44
N ILE A 217 41.30 43.92 -40.21
CA ILE A 217 40.51 45.12 -39.86
C ILE A 217 40.06 45.04 -38.39
N SER A 218 40.41 46.13 -37.72
CA SER A 218 40.10 46.59 -36.38
C SER A 218 38.63 47.01 -36.22
N ALA A 219 38.06 46.74 -35.04
CA ALA A 219 37.19 47.64 -34.24
C ALA A 219 36.55 46.76 -33.14
N GLY A 220 36.76 46.98 -31.85
CA GLY A 220 36.31 48.18 -31.14
C GLY A 220 35.10 47.79 -30.29
N SER A 221 35.32 47.51 -29.00
CA SER A 221 34.26 47.33 -27.99
C SER A 221 33.33 48.56 -27.94
N PRO A 222 32.11 48.46 -27.39
CA PRO A 222 32.01 48.63 -25.94
C PRO A 222 30.92 47.82 -25.23
N MET A 223 31.13 47.73 -23.91
CA MET A 223 30.19 47.40 -22.85
C MET A 223 28.79 48.00 -23.05
N ARG A 224 27.75 47.24 -22.67
CA ARG A 224 26.54 47.84 -22.08
C ARG A 224 25.93 46.94 -21.01
N THR A 225 25.88 47.53 -19.82
CA THR A 225 25.29 47.09 -18.56
C THR A 225 23.77 47.25 -18.53
N LEU A 226 23.16 46.56 -17.56
CA LEU A 226 21.79 46.67 -17.01
C LEU A 226 20.64 46.15 -17.88
N ARG A 227 19.86 45.19 -17.35
CA ARG A 227 18.71 45.52 -16.49
C ARG A 227 18.02 44.24 -15.98
N GLU A 228 17.79 44.18 -14.68
CA GLU A 228 16.94 43.20 -14.03
C GLU A 228 15.43 43.45 -14.28
N GLN A 229 14.66 42.36 -14.05
CA GLN A 229 13.24 42.27 -13.63
C GLN A 229 12.13 42.28 -14.73
N PRO A 230 10.91 41.80 -14.41
CA PRO A 230 10.52 40.48 -13.87
C PRO A 230 9.26 39.88 -14.55
N SER A 231 8.94 38.63 -14.20
CA SER A 231 7.62 37.96 -14.07
C SER A 231 6.41 38.34 -14.96
N SER A 232 5.92 37.36 -15.73
CA SER A 232 4.48 37.06 -15.94
C SER A 232 4.33 35.66 -16.58
N LEU A 233 3.69 34.70 -15.91
CA LEU A 233 2.25 34.33 -15.98
C LEU A 233 1.79 33.80 -17.35
N GLY A 234 1.39 32.52 -17.35
CA GLY A 234 0.63 31.84 -18.41
C GLY A 234 1.30 30.52 -18.82
N ALA A 235 0.64 29.38 -18.99
CA ALA A 235 -0.75 28.97 -18.83
C ALA A 235 -0.74 27.42 -18.85
N ALA A 236 -1.62 26.77 -18.09
CA ALA A 236 -1.84 25.32 -18.16
C ALA A 236 -2.56 24.94 -19.48
N PRO A 237 -2.28 23.78 -20.10
CA PRO A 237 -3.11 23.27 -21.19
C PRO A 237 -4.29 22.44 -20.64
N PRO A 238 -5.39 22.33 -21.40
CA PRO A 238 -6.68 21.86 -20.90
C PRO A 238 -6.80 20.33 -20.88
N LEU A 239 -7.60 19.87 -19.92
CA LEU A 239 -8.11 18.50 -19.83
C LEU A 239 -9.16 18.26 -20.93
N GLY A 240 -8.80 17.45 -21.92
CA GLY A 240 -9.74 16.84 -22.87
C GLY A 240 -9.84 15.35 -22.55
N GLY A 241 -11.02 14.92 -22.11
CA GLY A 241 -11.28 13.51 -21.79
C GLY A 241 -11.54 12.67 -23.04
N GLU A 242 -11.05 11.44 -23.01
CA GLU A 242 -11.66 10.31 -23.71
C GLU A 242 -11.61 9.09 -22.80
N GLY A 243 -12.73 8.36 -22.78
CA GLY A 243 -12.93 7.19 -21.95
C GLY A 243 -11.98 6.05 -22.32
N GLY A 244 -11.14 5.68 -21.37
CA GLY A 244 -10.55 4.36 -21.28
C GLY A 244 -11.08 3.73 -20.01
N ALA A 245 -11.75 2.58 -20.14
CA ALA A 245 -11.97 1.69 -19.00
C ALA A 245 -10.59 1.33 -18.44
N ALA A 246 -10.16 2.06 -17.41
CA ALA A 246 -8.98 1.72 -16.65
C ALA A 246 -9.29 0.37 -16.01
N GLN A 247 -8.60 -0.67 -16.47
CA GLN A 247 -8.44 -1.89 -15.70
C GLN A 247 -8.06 -1.44 -14.30
N GLU A 248 -8.87 -1.80 -13.30
CA GLU A 248 -8.45 -1.72 -11.91
C GLU A 248 -7.19 -2.56 -11.79
N GLY A 249 -6.04 -1.90 -11.93
CA GLY A 249 -4.75 -2.46 -11.64
C GLY A 249 -4.83 -2.98 -10.22
N ARG A 250 -4.44 -4.24 -10.02
CA ARG A 250 -4.33 -4.77 -8.67
C ARG A 250 -3.45 -3.79 -7.88
N PRO A 251 -3.92 -3.25 -6.74
CA PRO A 251 -3.14 -2.28 -5.99
C PRO A 251 -1.77 -2.87 -5.65
N VAL A 252 -0.71 -2.09 -5.85
CA VAL A 252 0.65 -2.53 -5.53
C VAL A 252 0.72 -2.80 -4.03
N ARG A 253 1.12 -4.02 -3.68
CA ARG A 253 1.21 -4.44 -2.29
C ARG A 253 2.53 -3.94 -1.70
N VAL A 254 2.53 -2.70 -1.21
CA VAL A 254 3.53 -2.30 -0.20
C VAL A 254 3.29 -3.19 1.01
N GLU A 255 4.23 -4.10 1.29
CA GLU A 255 4.07 -4.97 2.44
C GLU A 255 4.07 -4.13 3.71
N PRO A 256 3.03 -4.21 4.55
CA PRO A 256 3.05 -3.53 5.83
C PRO A 256 4.22 -4.07 6.65
N PRO A 257 4.86 -3.23 7.49
CA PRO A 257 5.91 -3.72 8.37
C PRO A 257 5.36 -4.89 9.21
N PRO A 258 6.22 -5.84 9.62
CA PRO A 258 5.79 -6.91 10.50
C PRO A 258 5.09 -6.31 11.71
N LEU A 259 3.84 -6.72 11.91
CA LEU A 259 3.07 -6.33 13.08
C LEU A 259 3.69 -7.06 14.27
N ASN A 260 4.06 -6.32 15.33
CA ASN A 260 4.69 -6.91 16.51
C ASN A 260 3.88 -8.14 16.98
N PRO A 261 4.54 -9.27 17.26
CA PRO A 261 3.84 -10.45 17.75
C PRO A 261 3.16 -10.09 19.07
N VAL A 262 1.90 -10.49 19.22
CA VAL A 262 1.20 -10.39 20.50
C VAL A 262 1.94 -11.30 21.47
N GLN A 263 2.75 -10.73 22.36
CA GLN A 263 3.36 -11.48 23.46
C GLN A 263 2.23 -12.02 24.32
N GLY A 264 1.88 -13.29 24.13
CA GLY A 264 0.94 -13.98 25.00
C GLY A 264 1.54 -14.05 26.39
N ASP A 265 1.15 -13.13 27.28
CA ASP A 265 1.33 -13.34 28.71
C ASP A 265 0.59 -14.62 29.05
N GLY A 266 1.34 -15.60 29.53
CA GLY A 266 0.86 -16.95 29.79
C GLY A 266 -0.22 -16.97 30.87
N VAL A 267 -1.47 -16.81 30.47
CA VAL A 267 -2.61 -17.21 31.30
C VAL A 267 -2.72 -18.73 31.15
N ARG A 268 -2.20 -19.43 32.15
CA ARG A 268 -2.31 -20.89 32.27
C ARG A 268 -3.77 -21.32 32.24
N ASP A 269 -4.03 -22.35 31.43
CA ASP A 269 -5.28 -23.08 31.33
C ASP A 269 -5.86 -23.46 32.70
N THR A 270 -7.01 -22.89 33.05
CA THR A 270 -7.96 -23.51 33.99
C THR A 270 -9.39 -23.33 33.47
N LEU A 271 -9.72 -24.05 32.39
CA LEU A 271 -11.10 -24.36 32.05
C LEU A 271 -11.34 -25.85 32.32
N GLY A 272 -11.50 -26.19 33.60
CA GLY A 272 -12.18 -27.42 34.00
C GLY A 272 -13.69 -27.24 33.89
N PRO A 273 -14.46 -28.31 33.58
CA PRO A 273 -15.93 -28.23 33.52
C PRO A 273 -16.53 -27.92 34.91
N PRO A 274 -17.66 -27.21 34.99
CA PRO A 274 -18.30 -26.88 36.27
C PRO A 274 -18.80 -28.15 36.98
N PRO A 275 -18.70 -28.23 38.32
CA PRO A 275 -19.21 -29.38 39.07
C PRO A 275 -20.75 -29.43 39.00
N GLN A 276 -21.28 -30.66 38.96
CA GLN A 276 -22.72 -30.96 39.00
C GLN A 276 -23.31 -30.68 40.39
#